data_AF-A0A1H9ZV65-F1
#
_entry.id   AF-A0A1H9ZV65-F1
#
_cell.length_a   1.000
_cell.length_b   1.000
_cell.length_c   1.000
_cell.angle_alpha   90.00
_cell.angle_beta   90.00
_cell.angle_gamma   90.00
#
_symmetry.space_group_name_H-M   'P 1'
#
loop_
_entity.id
_entity.type
_entity.pdbx_description
1 polymer ?
#
loop_
_entity_poly.entity_id
_entity_poly.type
_entity_poly.pdbx_seq_one_letter_code
_entity_poly.pdbx_strand_id
1 'polypeptide(L)'
;MAEYKILDSNSVKDYILKIMPDYCAERDDLKVEEVGDGNLNLVFKVNNSKDAAKKTLILKQALPYVRLVGKDWPMTRDRSRIESEAIKTQSKYCPDYVPEIFFTDNEMSLFLMEDLSDYNLYAYNLMQGEKNDYIAEIVGEFLAENFFHSSDLGMDAKEKKNEVKKFINPDLCKITEDLIFTEPYFDVERNNVSDALRPFLEEDFWQRDELKTEVAKLKYNFMNHAEALLHGDMHTRSIFVKDDSVKIFDQEFAFYGPMGFDFGLFFGNLLLNFVTQEYWNKDKAVEMQDHIIEVINDTWHKFEERFLELMAQAEDRMYSLESMRNVFIKHLLAEIAGYTGTSAIRRVHGLAGVPEFWDIEDEKTKADLKIKALNLGSELILKREKFESIDDLLDVVRKYKI
;
A
#
# COMPACT_ATOMS: atom_id res chain seq x y z
N MET A 1 -28.45 -17.78 -9.57
CA MET A 1 -27.56 -17.11 -8.62
C MET A 1 -26.83 -18.20 -7.88
N ALA A 2 -25.50 -18.20 -7.96
CA ALA A 2 -24.71 -19.23 -7.31
C ALA A 2 -24.55 -18.83 -5.84
N GLU A 3 -24.93 -19.72 -4.92
CA GLU A 3 -24.62 -19.53 -3.51
C GLU A 3 -23.10 -19.54 -3.33
N TYR A 4 -22.56 -18.58 -2.58
CA TYR A 4 -21.12 -18.48 -2.30
C TYR A 4 -20.56 -19.81 -1.82
N LYS A 5 -19.42 -20.22 -2.40
CA LYS A 5 -18.64 -21.38 -1.95
C LYS A 5 -17.16 -21.05 -1.99
N ILE A 6 -16.43 -21.53 -0.99
CA ILE A 6 -14.96 -21.49 -1.00
C ILE A 6 -14.49 -22.45 -2.08
N LEU A 7 -13.70 -21.94 -3.02
CA LEU A 7 -13.13 -22.75 -4.09
C LEU A 7 -11.84 -23.43 -3.61
N ASP A 8 -11.55 -24.56 -4.25
CA ASP A 8 -10.29 -25.29 -4.20
C ASP A 8 -9.75 -25.46 -5.63
N SER A 9 -8.53 -25.96 -5.78
CA SER A 9 -7.90 -26.10 -7.10
C SER A 9 -8.73 -26.95 -8.10
N ASN A 10 -9.61 -27.83 -7.62
CA ASN A 10 -10.47 -28.64 -8.47
C ASN A 10 -11.70 -27.88 -8.95
N SER A 11 -12.39 -27.21 -8.03
CA SER A 11 -13.59 -26.43 -8.33
C SER A 11 -13.30 -25.14 -9.08
N VAL A 12 -12.07 -24.59 -8.97
CA VAL A 12 -11.60 -23.50 -9.84
C VAL A 12 -11.61 -23.92 -11.31
N LYS A 13 -11.21 -25.16 -11.66
CA LYS A 13 -11.24 -25.63 -13.05
C LYS A 13 -12.65 -25.62 -13.62
N ASP A 14 -13.61 -26.13 -12.86
CA ASP A 14 -15.03 -26.17 -13.24
C ASP A 14 -15.60 -24.75 -13.38
N TYR A 15 -15.17 -23.84 -12.50
CA TYR A 15 -15.57 -22.46 -12.52
C TYR A 15 -15.04 -21.72 -13.76
N ILE A 16 -13.75 -21.84 -14.07
CA ILE A 16 -13.11 -21.22 -15.25
C ILE A 16 -13.76 -21.69 -16.55
N LEU A 17 -14.00 -23.00 -16.70
CA LEU A 17 -14.72 -23.55 -17.87
C LEU A 17 -16.09 -22.90 -18.08
N LYS A 18 -16.80 -22.61 -16.99
CA LYS A 18 -18.14 -22.01 -17.04
C LYS A 18 -18.10 -20.53 -17.43
N ILE A 19 -17.15 -19.76 -16.88
CA ILE A 19 -17.12 -18.30 -17.04
C ILE A 19 -16.29 -17.83 -18.24
N MET A 20 -15.35 -18.66 -18.71
CA MET A 20 -14.47 -18.37 -19.83
C MET A 20 -14.35 -19.60 -20.76
N PRO A 21 -15.44 -20.00 -21.45
CA PRO A 21 -15.43 -21.20 -22.31
C PRO A 21 -14.41 -21.16 -23.45
N ASP A 22 -13.95 -19.97 -23.86
CA ASP A 22 -12.93 -19.80 -24.90
C ASP A 22 -11.48 -19.90 -24.36
N TYR A 23 -11.30 -20.01 -23.03
CA TYR A 23 -9.98 -20.12 -22.41
C TYR A 23 -9.45 -21.56 -22.44
N CYS A 24 -10.31 -22.56 -22.30
CA CYS A 24 -9.98 -23.99 -22.35
C CYS A 24 -11.17 -24.83 -22.84
N ALA A 25 -10.92 -25.92 -23.56
CA ALA A 25 -11.98 -26.79 -24.09
C ALA A 25 -12.45 -27.82 -23.06
N GLU A 26 -11.50 -28.42 -22.32
CA GLU A 26 -11.78 -29.44 -21.31
C GLU A 26 -11.19 -29.06 -19.95
N ARG A 27 -11.76 -29.64 -18.89
CA ARG A 27 -11.35 -29.38 -17.50
C ARG A 27 -9.89 -29.74 -17.26
N ASP A 28 -9.45 -30.83 -17.87
CA ASP A 28 -8.11 -31.36 -17.69
C ASP A 28 -7.06 -30.60 -18.50
N ASP A 29 -7.48 -29.68 -19.38
CA ASP A 29 -6.57 -28.73 -20.02
C ASP A 29 -6.05 -27.71 -19.00
N LEU A 30 -6.76 -27.47 -17.90
CA LEU A 30 -6.37 -26.52 -16.87
C LEU A 30 -5.46 -27.16 -15.83
N LYS A 31 -4.34 -26.51 -15.53
CA LYS A 31 -3.57 -26.72 -14.31
C LYS A 31 -3.78 -25.52 -13.39
N VAL A 32 -4.12 -25.83 -12.14
CA VAL A 32 -4.48 -24.86 -11.10
C VAL A 32 -3.65 -25.14 -9.86
N GLU A 33 -3.04 -24.09 -9.34
CA GLU A 33 -2.20 -24.13 -8.14
C GLU A 33 -2.61 -22.99 -7.21
N GLU A 34 -2.74 -23.27 -5.91
CA GLU A 34 -2.97 -22.23 -4.92
C GLU A 34 -1.61 -21.64 -4.53
N VAL A 35 -1.43 -20.34 -4.75
CA VAL A 35 -0.15 -19.62 -4.63
C VAL A 35 -0.22 -18.49 -3.62
N GLY A 36 -1.31 -18.39 -2.85
CA GLY A 36 -1.50 -17.30 -1.90
C GLY A 36 -0.62 -17.45 -0.67
N ASP A 37 0.34 -16.55 -0.51
CA ASP A 37 1.14 -16.33 0.70
C ASP A 37 0.53 -15.22 1.61
N GLY A 38 -0.51 -14.53 1.12
CA GLY A 38 -1.16 -13.41 1.79
C GLY A 38 -2.10 -13.79 2.95
N ASN A 39 -2.38 -12.80 3.79
CA ASN A 39 -3.06 -12.98 5.09
C ASN A 39 -4.60 -13.05 5.02
N LEU A 40 -5.22 -12.72 3.88
CA LEU A 40 -6.68 -12.47 3.79
C LEU A 40 -7.41 -13.34 2.77
N ASN A 41 -6.79 -13.67 1.64
CA ASN A 41 -7.49 -14.17 0.46
C ASN A 41 -6.88 -15.49 -0.06
N LEU A 42 -7.68 -16.27 -0.82
CA LEU A 42 -7.16 -17.38 -1.62
C LEU A 42 -6.74 -16.83 -2.98
N VAL A 43 -5.58 -17.29 -3.48
CA VAL A 43 -5.04 -16.88 -4.78
C VAL A 43 -4.67 -18.13 -5.55
N PHE A 44 -5.29 -18.33 -6.71
CA PHE A 44 -5.04 -19.47 -7.58
C PHE A 44 -4.44 -19.03 -8.90
N LYS A 45 -3.31 -19.65 -9.26
CA LYS A 45 -2.71 -19.54 -10.58
C LYS A 45 -3.33 -20.56 -11.51
N VAL A 46 -3.86 -20.11 -12.66
CA VAL A 46 -4.59 -20.94 -13.62
C VAL A 46 -3.91 -20.87 -14.99
N ASN A 47 -3.32 -21.97 -15.44
CA ASN A 47 -2.73 -22.08 -16.78
C ASN A 47 -3.48 -23.09 -17.66
N ASN A 48 -3.57 -22.78 -18.95
CA ASN A 48 -3.93 -23.77 -19.95
C ASN A 48 -2.68 -24.60 -20.31
N SER A 49 -2.69 -25.88 -20.01
CA SER A 49 -1.59 -26.82 -20.23
C SER A 49 -1.48 -27.33 -21.66
N LYS A 50 -2.51 -27.12 -22.49
CA LYS A 50 -2.56 -27.51 -23.90
C LYS A 50 -2.28 -26.36 -24.85
N ASP A 51 -2.45 -25.12 -24.40
CA ASP A 51 -2.24 -23.91 -25.20
C ASP A 51 -1.37 -22.90 -24.45
N ALA A 52 -0.07 -22.95 -24.72
CA ALA A 52 0.90 -22.03 -24.12
C ALA A 52 0.75 -20.57 -24.63
N ALA A 53 -0.04 -20.32 -25.67
CA ALA A 53 -0.33 -18.96 -26.14
C ALA A 53 -1.40 -18.25 -25.29
N LYS A 54 -2.16 -18.99 -24.47
CA LYS A 54 -3.11 -18.41 -23.51
C LYS A 54 -2.34 -17.80 -22.34
N LYS A 55 -2.66 -16.54 -22.03
CA LYS A 55 -2.14 -15.85 -20.83
C LYS A 55 -2.50 -16.67 -19.58
N THR A 56 -1.56 -16.80 -18.65
CA THR A 56 -1.87 -17.32 -17.32
C THR A 56 -2.77 -16.32 -16.58
N LEU A 57 -3.73 -16.84 -15.80
CA LEU A 57 -4.69 -16.05 -15.04
C LEU A 57 -4.46 -16.24 -13.55
N ILE A 58 -4.73 -15.19 -12.78
CA ILE A 58 -4.84 -15.25 -11.32
C ILE A 58 -6.32 -15.15 -10.94
N LEU A 59 -6.83 -16.11 -10.18
CA LEU A 59 -8.12 -16.03 -9.51
C LEU A 59 -7.90 -15.68 -8.05
N LYS A 60 -8.41 -14.54 -7.60
CA LYS A 60 -8.40 -14.14 -6.18
C LYS A 60 -9.81 -14.24 -5.62
N GLN A 61 -9.97 -14.92 -4.48
CA GLN A 61 -11.24 -15.08 -3.78
C GLN A 61 -11.14 -14.63 -2.32
N ALA A 62 -12.05 -13.76 -1.90
CA ALA A 62 -12.15 -13.31 -0.51
C ALA A 62 -12.92 -14.30 0.36
N LEU A 63 -12.29 -14.71 1.47
CA LEU A 63 -12.89 -15.54 2.52
C LEU A 63 -13.71 -14.69 3.50
N PRO A 64 -14.72 -15.26 4.19
CA PRO A 64 -15.52 -14.53 5.20
C PRO A 64 -14.79 -14.33 6.55
N TYR A 65 -13.47 -14.49 6.58
CA TYR A 65 -12.60 -14.34 7.74
C TYR A 65 -11.17 -14.01 7.30
N VAL A 66 -10.34 -13.52 8.23
CA VAL A 66 -8.90 -13.30 8.01
C VAL A 66 -8.19 -14.65 7.93
N ARG A 67 -7.56 -14.99 6.80
CA ARG A 67 -6.92 -16.30 6.57
C ARG A 67 -5.84 -16.61 7.61
N LEU A 68 -5.03 -15.62 7.98
CA LEU A 68 -3.93 -15.78 8.94
C LEU A 68 -4.40 -16.24 10.33
N VAL A 69 -5.56 -15.74 10.79
CA VAL A 69 -6.10 -16.05 12.13
C VAL A 69 -7.15 -17.15 12.08
N GLY A 70 -7.83 -17.30 10.95
CA GLY A 70 -8.91 -18.25 10.76
C GLY A 70 -10.27 -17.69 11.18
N LYS A 71 -11.22 -18.60 11.42
CA LYS A 71 -12.64 -18.28 11.59
C LYS A 71 -12.96 -17.39 12.81
N ASP A 72 -12.03 -17.29 13.75
CA ASP A 72 -12.17 -16.48 14.96
C ASP A 72 -12.08 -14.98 14.68
N TRP A 73 -11.67 -14.59 13.48
CA TRP A 73 -11.69 -13.20 13.02
C TRP A 73 -12.51 -13.03 11.74
N PRO A 74 -13.84 -12.84 11.86
CA PRO A 74 -14.71 -12.56 10.73
C PRO A 74 -14.27 -11.34 9.93
N MET A 75 -14.44 -11.39 8.61
CA MET A 75 -14.08 -10.29 7.71
C MET A 75 -15.05 -10.21 6.53
N THR A 76 -15.49 -9.00 6.19
CA THR A 76 -16.41 -8.80 5.05
C THR A 76 -15.77 -9.27 3.74
N ARG A 77 -16.53 -10.01 2.94
CA ARG A 77 -16.12 -10.41 1.60
C ARG A 77 -16.25 -9.28 0.57
N ASP A 78 -16.95 -8.19 0.92
CA ASP A 78 -17.15 -7.04 0.02
C ASP A 78 -15.83 -6.36 -0.36
N ARG A 79 -14.76 -6.61 0.39
CA ARG A 79 -13.38 -6.20 0.03
C ARG A 79 -12.94 -6.68 -1.36
N SER A 80 -13.44 -7.83 -1.84
CA SER A 80 -13.16 -8.30 -3.21
C SER A 80 -13.82 -7.43 -4.29
N ARG A 81 -15.03 -6.93 -4.02
CA ARG A 81 -15.70 -5.96 -4.89
C ARG A 81 -14.94 -4.64 -4.87
N ILE A 82 -14.56 -4.16 -3.67
CA ILE A 82 -13.78 -2.93 -3.51
C ILE A 82 -12.48 -3.01 -4.31
N GLU A 83 -11.69 -4.07 -4.11
CA GLU A 83 -10.41 -4.28 -4.79
C GLU A 83 -10.55 -4.25 -6.31
N SER A 84 -11.45 -5.09 -6.85
CA SER A 84 -11.62 -5.18 -8.31
C SER A 84 -12.20 -3.89 -8.93
N GLU A 85 -13.08 -3.17 -8.23
CA GLU A 85 -13.59 -1.88 -8.68
C GLU A 85 -12.55 -0.76 -8.56
N ALA A 86 -11.67 -0.80 -7.56
CA ALA A 86 -10.56 0.14 -7.41
C ALA A 86 -9.56 -0.03 -8.56
N ILE A 87 -9.13 -1.27 -8.84
CA ILE A 87 -8.23 -1.58 -9.95
C ILE A 87 -8.84 -1.11 -11.29
N LYS A 88 -10.11 -1.44 -11.55
CA LYS A 88 -10.81 -0.99 -12.77
C LYS A 88 -10.96 0.52 -12.87
N THR A 89 -11.00 1.23 -11.74
CA THR A 89 -11.12 2.70 -11.73
C THR A 89 -9.77 3.33 -12.02
N GLN A 90 -8.72 2.85 -11.36
CA GLN A 90 -7.34 3.28 -11.55
C GLN A 90 -6.83 2.97 -12.97
N SER A 91 -7.19 1.81 -13.54
CA SER A 91 -6.77 1.42 -14.89
C SER A 91 -7.32 2.31 -16.01
N LYS A 92 -8.33 3.14 -15.75
CA LYS A 92 -8.83 4.12 -16.73
C LYS A 92 -7.79 5.19 -17.06
N TYR A 93 -6.95 5.53 -16.09
CA TYR A 93 -5.93 6.57 -16.20
C TYR A 93 -4.53 5.98 -16.21
N CYS A 94 -4.33 4.86 -15.51
CA CYS A 94 -3.05 4.20 -15.33
C CYS A 94 -3.09 2.72 -15.76
N PRO A 95 -3.50 2.36 -17.00
CA PRO A 95 -3.71 0.97 -17.40
C PRO A 95 -2.44 0.12 -17.31
N ASP A 96 -1.27 0.73 -17.53
CA ASP A 96 0.00 0.03 -17.50
C ASP A 96 0.54 -0.17 -16.08
N TYR A 97 0.01 0.53 -15.07
CA TYR A 97 0.55 0.52 -13.70
C TYR A 97 -0.22 -0.37 -12.73
N VAL A 98 -1.34 -0.95 -13.15
CA VAL A 98 -2.14 -1.89 -12.35
C VAL A 98 -2.37 -3.19 -13.16
N PRO A 99 -2.70 -4.32 -12.50
CA PRO A 99 -3.03 -5.55 -13.23
C PRO A 99 -4.34 -5.42 -14.00
N GLU A 100 -4.41 -6.02 -15.19
CA GLU A 100 -5.65 -6.10 -15.96
C GLU A 100 -6.68 -7.00 -15.23
N ILE A 101 -7.94 -6.54 -15.10
CA ILE A 101 -9.05 -7.35 -14.57
C ILE A 101 -9.83 -7.96 -15.74
N PHE A 102 -9.84 -9.29 -15.81
CA PHE A 102 -10.54 -10.04 -16.86
C PHE A 102 -12.00 -10.33 -16.52
N PHE A 103 -12.31 -10.54 -15.24
CA PHE A 103 -13.65 -10.97 -14.80
C PHE A 103 -13.87 -10.65 -13.31
N THR A 104 -15.12 -10.39 -12.92
CA THR A 104 -15.52 -10.18 -11.52
C THR A 104 -16.84 -10.88 -11.22
N ASP A 105 -16.93 -11.57 -10.09
CA ASP A 105 -18.17 -12.16 -9.55
C ASP A 105 -18.34 -11.77 -8.08
N ASN A 106 -19.23 -10.81 -7.82
CA ASN A 106 -19.52 -10.32 -6.48
C ASN A 106 -20.26 -11.35 -5.62
N GLU A 107 -21.07 -12.24 -6.20
CA GLU A 107 -21.78 -13.30 -5.46
C GLU A 107 -20.76 -14.30 -4.88
N MET A 108 -19.74 -14.65 -5.67
CA MET A 108 -18.65 -15.54 -5.28
C MET A 108 -17.48 -14.84 -4.59
N SER A 109 -17.52 -13.50 -4.51
CA SER A 109 -16.49 -12.64 -3.94
C SER A 109 -15.10 -12.95 -4.51
N LEU A 110 -15.04 -13.02 -5.84
CA LEU A 110 -13.82 -13.32 -6.58
C LEU A 110 -13.69 -12.47 -7.84
N PHE A 111 -12.47 -12.44 -8.37
CA PHE A 111 -12.18 -11.87 -9.68
C PHE A 111 -10.99 -12.57 -10.33
N LEU A 112 -10.87 -12.41 -11.64
CA LEU A 112 -9.73 -12.86 -12.44
C LEU A 112 -8.89 -11.66 -12.86
N MET A 113 -7.58 -11.77 -12.73
CA MET A 113 -6.63 -10.73 -13.10
C MET A 113 -5.38 -11.28 -13.79
N GLU A 114 -4.59 -10.35 -14.34
CA GLU A 114 -3.25 -10.57 -14.91
C GLU A 114 -2.33 -11.35 -13.96
N ASP A 115 -1.58 -12.31 -14.50
CA ASP A 115 -0.50 -12.98 -13.77
C ASP A 115 0.77 -12.13 -13.80
N LEU A 116 1.28 -11.79 -12.61
CA LEU A 116 2.50 -11.01 -12.40
C LEU A 116 3.65 -11.88 -11.86
N SER A 117 3.58 -13.20 -12.04
CA SER A 117 4.60 -14.13 -11.52
C SER A 117 6.00 -13.95 -12.11
N ASP A 118 6.16 -13.18 -13.18
CA ASP A 118 7.47 -12.80 -13.75
C ASP A 118 8.02 -11.48 -13.18
N TYR A 119 7.32 -10.86 -12.23
CA TYR A 119 7.77 -9.72 -11.45
C TYR A 119 8.26 -10.16 -10.06
N ASN A 120 9.08 -9.32 -9.44
CA ASN A 120 9.47 -9.46 -8.04
C ASN A 120 8.73 -8.45 -7.17
N LEU A 121 8.46 -8.80 -5.91
CA LEU A 121 7.94 -7.81 -4.96
C LEU A 121 9.04 -6.80 -4.60
N TYR A 122 8.73 -5.51 -4.68
CA TYR A 122 9.71 -4.44 -4.51
C TYR A 122 10.44 -4.49 -3.15
N ALA A 123 9.73 -4.87 -2.09
CA ALA A 123 10.31 -5.03 -0.76
C ALA A 123 11.52 -5.99 -0.76
N TYR A 124 11.43 -7.13 -1.47
CA TYR A 124 12.50 -8.11 -1.52
C TYR A 124 13.66 -7.65 -2.41
N ASN A 125 13.38 -6.98 -3.53
CA ASN A 125 14.41 -6.35 -4.36
C ASN A 125 15.28 -5.38 -3.52
N LEU A 126 14.63 -4.50 -2.75
CA LEU A 126 15.33 -3.55 -1.89
C LEU A 126 16.19 -4.25 -0.81
N MET A 127 15.67 -5.31 -0.19
CA MET A 127 16.42 -6.13 0.77
C MET A 127 17.63 -6.80 0.12
N GLN A 128 17.53 -7.20 -1.15
CA GLN A 128 18.63 -7.80 -1.92
C GLN A 128 19.63 -6.77 -2.47
N GLY A 129 19.43 -5.48 -2.21
CA GLY A 129 20.30 -4.42 -2.71
C GLY A 129 20.12 -4.15 -4.20
N GLU A 130 18.94 -4.50 -4.75
CA GLU A 130 18.56 -4.22 -6.12
C GLU A 130 17.86 -2.86 -6.22
N LYS A 131 18.23 -2.11 -7.26
CA LYS A 131 17.62 -0.82 -7.59
C LYS A 131 16.61 -0.99 -8.72
N ASN A 132 15.63 -0.11 -8.78
CA ASN A 132 14.73 -0.01 -9.92
C ASN A 132 14.62 1.46 -10.33
N ASP A 133 15.01 1.78 -11.56
CA ASP A 133 15.10 3.16 -12.02
C ASP A 133 13.74 3.76 -12.41
N TYR A 134 12.69 2.93 -12.54
CA TYR A 134 11.35 3.34 -13.00
C TYR A 134 10.34 3.50 -11.87
N ILE A 135 10.65 3.01 -10.68
CA ILE A 135 9.72 3.00 -9.54
C ILE A 135 9.23 4.40 -9.18
N ALA A 136 10.13 5.37 -9.12
CA ALA A 136 9.80 6.74 -8.73
C ALA A 136 8.90 7.41 -9.78
N GLU A 137 9.25 7.24 -11.06
CA GLU A 137 8.48 7.81 -12.16
C GLU A 137 7.06 7.22 -12.21
N ILE A 138 6.94 5.89 -12.17
CA ILE A 138 5.65 5.20 -12.29
C ILE A 138 4.76 5.44 -11.07
N VAL A 139 5.31 5.37 -9.85
CA VAL A 139 4.53 5.61 -8.64
C VAL A 139 4.08 7.07 -8.56
N GLY A 140 4.96 8.02 -8.90
CA GLY A 140 4.62 9.45 -8.90
C GLY A 140 3.51 9.78 -9.90
N GLU A 141 3.62 9.27 -11.14
CA GLU A 141 2.59 9.42 -12.17
C GLU A 141 1.27 8.76 -11.76
N PHE A 142 1.33 7.51 -11.26
CA PHE A 142 0.15 6.79 -10.78
C PHE A 142 -0.62 7.57 -9.71
N LEU A 143 0.08 8.08 -8.70
CA LEU A 143 -0.54 8.84 -7.61
C LEU A 143 -1.15 10.15 -8.12
N ALA A 144 -0.47 10.83 -9.06
CA ALA A 144 -0.96 12.10 -9.61
C ALA A 144 -2.25 11.91 -10.41
N GLU A 145 -2.24 10.97 -11.35
CA GLU A 145 -3.38 10.63 -12.19
C GLU A 145 -4.55 10.09 -11.36
N ASN A 146 -4.30 9.12 -10.49
CA ASN A 146 -5.33 8.52 -9.65
C ASN A 146 -5.99 9.57 -8.75
N PHE A 147 -5.21 10.39 -8.05
CA PHE A 147 -5.76 11.35 -7.10
C PHE A 147 -6.46 12.51 -7.77
N PHE A 148 -5.92 13.04 -8.87
CA PHE A 148 -6.58 14.14 -9.57
C PHE A 148 -7.94 13.68 -10.10
N HIS A 149 -7.96 12.56 -10.83
CA HIS A 149 -9.17 12.08 -11.49
C HIS A 149 -10.20 11.40 -10.57
N SER A 150 -9.86 11.17 -9.31
CA SER A 150 -10.80 10.67 -8.29
C SER A 150 -11.12 11.70 -7.21
N SER A 151 -10.69 12.95 -7.32
CA SER A 151 -10.98 14.01 -6.35
C SER A 151 -11.97 15.04 -6.88
N ASP A 152 -12.50 15.90 -6.00
CA ASP A 152 -13.32 17.05 -6.41
C ASP A 152 -12.52 18.08 -7.26
N LEU A 153 -11.21 17.90 -7.47
CA LEU A 153 -10.38 18.73 -8.36
C LEU A 153 -10.53 18.34 -9.84
N GLY A 154 -10.66 17.05 -10.14
CA GLY A 154 -10.71 16.50 -11.49
C GLY A 154 -12.00 15.74 -11.85
N MET A 155 -12.90 15.55 -10.88
CA MET A 155 -14.19 14.85 -11.07
C MET A 155 -15.37 15.77 -10.73
N ASP A 156 -16.51 15.56 -11.37
CA ASP A 156 -17.76 16.22 -10.97
C ASP A 156 -18.11 15.90 -9.51
N ALA A 157 -18.44 16.93 -8.74
CA ALA A 157 -18.66 16.83 -7.30
C ALA A 157 -19.87 15.94 -6.92
N LYS A 158 -20.85 15.73 -7.81
CA LYS A 158 -21.98 14.82 -7.56
C LYS A 158 -21.60 13.38 -7.89
N GLU A 159 -20.86 13.16 -8.98
CA GLU A 159 -20.30 11.86 -9.31
C GLU A 159 -19.37 11.36 -8.22
N LYS A 160 -18.46 12.22 -7.74
CA LYS A 160 -17.55 11.90 -6.64
C LYS A 160 -18.31 11.47 -5.38
N LYS A 161 -19.42 12.14 -5.02
CA LYS A 161 -20.25 11.73 -3.87
C LYS A 161 -20.92 10.36 -4.05
N ASN A 162 -21.17 9.92 -5.28
CA ASN A 162 -21.66 8.57 -5.54
C ASN A 162 -20.52 7.55 -5.47
N GLU A 163 -19.33 7.90 -5.95
CA GLU A 163 -18.14 7.05 -5.81
C GLU A 163 -17.75 6.87 -4.33
N VAL A 164 -17.83 7.92 -3.51
CA VAL A 164 -17.64 7.81 -2.05
C VAL A 164 -18.58 6.75 -1.46
N LYS A 165 -19.86 6.69 -1.89
CA LYS A 165 -20.80 5.65 -1.42
C LYS A 165 -20.40 4.25 -1.86
N LYS A 166 -19.90 4.11 -3.08
CA LYS A 166 -19.48 2.83 -3.67
C LYS A 166 -18.26 2.23 -2.96
N PHE A 167 -17.40 3.10 -2.43
CA PHE A 167 -16.14 2.75 -1.78
C PHE A 167 -16.16 2.92 -0.25
N ILE A 168 -17.33 2.92 0.38
CA ILE A 168 -17.43 2.80 1.85
C ILE A 168 -16.91 1.40 2.23
N ASN A 169 -15.82 1.35 3.00
CA ASN A 169 -15.10 0.12 3.34
C ASN A 169 -14.82 0.02 4.85
N PRO A 170 -15.87 -0.09 5.69
CA PRO A 170 -15.77 0.22 7.11
C PRO A 170 -14.90 -0.77 7.89
N ASP A 171 -14.94 -2.06 7.55
CA ASP A 171 -14.19 -3.08 8.27
C ASP A 171 -12.68 -2.93 8.04
N LEU A 172 -12.26 -2.63 6.81
CA LEU A 172 -10.85 -2.44 6.48
C LEU A 172 -10.35 -1.08 6.95
N CYS A 173 -11.16 -0.01 6.86
CA CYS A 173 -10.86 1.26 7.51
C CYS A 173 -10.63 1.08 9.02
N LYS A 174 -11.47 0.29 9.71
CA LYS A 174 -11.32 0.02 11.14
C LYS A 174 -10.01 -0.69 11.48
N ILE A 175 -9.59 -1.65 10.66
CA ILE A 175 -8.28 -2.30 10.80
C ILE A 175 -7.17 -1.25 10.74
N THR A 176 -7.20 -0.34 9.76
CA THR A 176 -6.21 0.72 9.61
C THR A 176 -6.24 1.70 10.80
N GLU A 177 -7.43 2.12 11.23
CA GLU A 177 -7.65 3.00 12.41
C GLU A 177 -7.02 2.43 13.68
N ASP A 178 -7.12 1.13 13.89
CA ASP A 178 -6.55 0.46 15.05
C ASP A 178 -5.05 0.24 14.88
N LEU A 179 -4.64 -0.40 13.78
CA LEU A 179 -3.29 -0.92 13.64
C LEU A 179 -2.26 0.10 13.22
N ILE A 180 -2.66 1.20 12.57
CA ILE A 180 -1.73 2.27 12.22
C ILE A 180 -1.77 3.38 13.26
N PHE A 181 -2.96 3.76 13.73
CA PHE A 181 -3.12 5.00 14.49
C PHE A 181 -3.36 4.83 15.99
N THR A 182 -3.55 3.60 16.49
CA THR A 182 -3.91 3.38 17.89
C THR A 182 -2.98 2.41 18.58
N GLU A 183 -3.03 1.13 18.20
CA GLU A 183 -2.38 0.03 18.91
C GLU A 183 -0.86 0.19 19.09
N PRO A 184 -0.07 0.63 18.09
CA PRO A 184 1.39 0.75 18.27
C PRO A 184 1.82 1.74 19.36
N TYR A 185 0.95 2.67 19.75
CA TYR A 185 1.27 3.75 20.69
C TYR A 185 0.94 3.41 22.15
N PHE A 186 0.46 2.20 22.42
CA PHE A 186 0.10 1.72 23.75
C PHE A 186 0.59 0.27 23.96
N ASP A 187 0.66 -0.16 25.22
CA ASP A 187 0.89 -1.57 25.57
C ASP A 187 -0.41 -2.36 25.37
N VAL A 188 -0.55 -3.00 24.21
CA VAL A 188 -1.71 -3.84 23.86
C VAL A 188 -1.25 -5.23 23.47
N GLU A 189 -2.06 -6.23 23.82
CA GLU A 189 -1.74 -7.66 23.64
C GLU A 189 -1.45 -8.05 22.18
N ARG A 190 -2.08 -7.35 21.22
CA ARG A 190 -1.91 -7.60 19.78
C ARG A 190 -0.56 -7.11 19.22
N ASN A 191 0.16 -6.27 19.95
CA ASN A 191 1.49 -5.82 19.53
C ASN A 191 2.52 -6.95 19.69
N ASN A 192 3.41 -7.07 18.71
CA ASN A 192 4.53 -8.01 18.76
C ASN A 192 5.77 -7.33 19.36
N VAL A 193 5.85 -7.32 20.69
CA VAL A 193 6.92 -6.66 21.46
C VAL A 193 7.95 -7.69 21.93
N SER A 194 9.19 -7.59 21.46
CA SER A 194 10.29 -8.41 21.95
C SER A 194 10.86 -7.90 23.28
N ASP A 195 11.44 -8.80 24.08
CA ASP A 195 12.06 -8.46 25.37
C ASP A 195 13.17 -7.40 25.24
N ALA A 196 13.91 -7.42 24.12
CA ALA A 196 14.97 -6.44 23.85
C ALA A 196 14.44 -5.03 23.54
N LEU A 197 13.24 -4.92 22.96
CA LEU A 197 12.62 -3.64 22.59
C LEU A 197 11.76 -3.07 23.72
N ARG A 198 11.20 -3.93 24.58
CA ARG A 198 10.24 -3.57 25.64
C ARG A 198 10.72 -2.42 26.55
N PRO A 199 11.96 -2.39 27.07
CA PRO A 199 12.41 -1.30 27.94
C PRO A 199 12.29 0.08 27.26
N PHE A 200 12.69 0.18 25.99
CA PHE A 200 12.56 1.42 25.23
C PHE A 200 11.09 1.82 25.03
N LEU A 201 10.20 0.85 24.81
CA LEU A 201 8.77 1.14 24.63
C LEU A 201 8.12 1.63 25.92
N GLU A 202 8.38 0.96 27.05
CA GLU A 202 7.76 1.27 28.33
C GLU A 202 8.28 2.57 28.94
N GLU A 203 9.60 2.78 28.91
CA GLU A 203 10.26 3.90 29.59
C GLU A 203 10.24 5.20 28.77
N ASP A 204 10.12 5.11 27.44
CA ASP A 204 10.17 6.28 26.55
C ASP A 204 9.02 6.30 25.54
N PHE A 205 9.01 5.41 24.54
CA PHE A 205 8.14 5.57 23.36
C PHE A 205 6.64 5.69 23.70
N TRP A 206 6.13 4.84 24.59
CA TRP A 206 4.73 4.88 25.03
C TRP A 206 4.44 6.02 26.02
N GLN A 207 5.43 6.79 26.46
CA GLN A 207 5.23 7.98 27.29
C GLN A 207 5.19 9.28 26.48
N ARG A 208 5.37 9.21 25.15
CA ARG A 208 5.43 10.39 24.26
C ARG A 208 4.04 10.93 23.92
N ASP A 209 3.40 11.63 24.85
CA ASP A 209 2.05 12.19 24.67
C ASP A 209 1.95 13.23 23.53
N GLU A 210 3.03 13.98 23.26
CA GLU A 210 3.09 14.91 22.12
C GLU A 210 2.98 14.15 20.79
N LEU A 211 3.71 13.03 20.65
CA LEU A 211 3.63 12.16 19.49
C LEU A 211 2.22 11.59 19.32
N LYS A 212 1.62 11.06 20.41
CA LYS A 212 0.25 10.52 20.40
C LYS A 212 -0.78 11.56 19.98
N THR A 213 -0.59 12.81 20.41
CA THR A 213 -1.48 13.93 20.02
C THR A 213 -1.42 14.19 18.52
N GLU A 214 -0.21 14.21 17.95
CA GLU A 214 -0.05 14.39 16.51
C GLU A 214 -0.60 13.22 15.70
N VAL A 215 -0.43 11.98 16.18
CA VAL A 215 -1.03 10.79 15.57
C VAL A 215 -2.55 10.84 15.65
N ALA A 216 -3.12 11.31 16.76
CA ALA A 216 -4.57 11.45 16.89
C ALA A 216 -5.17 12.44 15.88
N LYS A 217 -4.42 13.50 15.52
CA LYS A 217 -4.83 14.42 14.44
C LYS A 217 -4.81 13.73 13.08
N LEU A 218 -3.75 12.98 12.76
CA LEU A 218 -3.65 12.20 11.52
C LEU A 218 -4.76 11.14 11.41
N LYS A 219 -5.10 10.49 12.53
CA LYS A 219 -6.25 9.58 12.64
C LYS A 219 -7.56 10.30 12.36
N TYR A 220 -7.75 11.48 12.96
CA TYR A 220 -8.94 12.28 12.74
C TYR A 220 -9.10 12.67 11.26
N ASN A 221 -8.01 13.11 10.61
CA ASN A 221 -8.01 13.39 9.16
C ASN A 221 -8.39 12.14 8.35
N PHE A 222 -7.75 10.99 8.61
CA PHE A 222 -8.04 9.72 7.94
C PHE A 222 -9.52 9.33 8.00
N MET A 223 -10.15 9.55 9.15
CA MET A 223 -11.56 9.19 9.38
C MET A 223 -12.57 10.17 8.78
N ASN A 224 -12.16 11.40 8.44
CA ASN A 224 -13.10 12.49 8.10
C ASN A 224 -12.86 13.13 6.73
N HIS A 225 -11.68 12.97 6.13
CA HIS A 225 -11.33 13.62 4.86
C HIS A 225 -11.41 12.63 3.70
N ALA A 226 -12.55 12.61 3.02
CA ALA A 226 -12.73 11.84 1.80
C ALA A 226 -12.22 12.64 0.60
N GLU A 227 -10.91 12.68 0.34
CA GLU A 227 -10.31 13.55 -0.70
C GLU A 227 -10.28 12.89 -2.07
N ALA A 228 -9.69 11.70 -2.16
CA ALA A 228 -9.52 10.94 -3.38
C ALA A 228 -9.68 9.43 -3.13
N LEU A 229 -9.84 8.64 -4.19
CA LEU A 229 -9.84 7.19 -4.08
C LEU A 229 -8.41 6.70 -3.83
N LEU A 230 -8.16 6.21 -2.62
CA LEU A 230 -6.87 5.66 -2.22
C LEU A 230 -6.70 4.22 -2.69
N HIS A 231 -5.45 3.78 -2.77
CA HIS A 231 -5.10 2.35 -2.72
C HIS A 231 -5.40 1.78 -1.32
N GLY A 232 -5.05 2.52 -0.25
CA GLY A 232 -5.41 2.21 1.13
C GLY A 232 -4.48 1.24 1.87
N ASP A 233 -3.64 0.48 1.18
CA ASP A 233 -2.48 -0.24 1.78
C ASP A 233 -1.22 -0.20 0.89
N MET A 234 -0.86 0.97 0.33
CA MET A 234 0.20 1.08 -0.69
C MET A 234 1.62 1.00 -0.12
N HIS A 235 2.06 -0.19 0.25
CA HIS A 235 3.42 -0.45 0.73
C HIS A 235 4.29 -1.17 -0.31
N THR A 236 5.59 -1.32 -0.06
CA THR A 236 6.55 -1.98 -0.98
C THR A 236 6.24 -3.45 -1.30
N ARG A 237 5.37 -4.13 -0.52
CA ARG A 237 4.85 -5.48 -0.86
C ARG A 237 3.55 -5.47 -1.66
N SER A 238 3.01 -4.29 -1.97
CA SER A 238 1.85 -4.08 -2.84
C SER A 238 2.28 -3.53 -4.20
N ILE A 239 3.58 -3.68 -4.50
CA ILE A 239 4.20 -3.21 -5.72
C ILE A 239 5.09 -4.34 -6.25
N PHE A 240 4.77 -4.78 -7.46
CA PHE A 240 5.59 -5.65 -8.27
C PHE A 240 6.50 -4.80 -9.17
N VAL A 241 7.75 -5.21 -9.29
CA VAL A 241 8.77 -4.55 -10.13
C VAL A 241 9.43 -5.55 -11.07
N LYS A 242 9.80 -5.04 -12.23
CA LYS A 242 10.61 -5.67 -13.28
C LYS A 242 11.49 -4.59 -13.90
N ASP A 243 12.48 -4.97 -14.70
CA ASP A 243 13.51 -4.07 -15.24
C ASP A 243 12.97 -2.73 -15.76
N ASP A 244 11.84 -2.73 -16.47
CA ASP A 244 11.23 -1.55 -17.13
C ASP A 244 9.75 -1.34 -16.79
N SER A 245 9.23 -2.05 -15.79
CA SER A 245 7.79 -2.04 -15.48
C SER A 245 7.48 -2.22 -14.00
N VAL A 246 6.40 -1.58 -13.57
CA VAL A 246 5.94 -1.56 -12.18
C VAL A 246 4.43 -1.77 -12.17
N LYS A 247 3.95 -2.63 -11.27
CA LYS A 247 2.53 -2.96 -11.10
C LYS A 247 2.11 -2.80 -9.65
N ILE A 248 1.17 -1.90 -9.39
CA ILE A 248 0.56 -1.65 -8.09
C ILE A 248 -0.70 -2.51 -7.97
N PHE A 249 -0.78 -3.32 -6.92
CA PHE A 249 -1.82 -4.34 -6.75
C PHE A 249 -2.27 -4.44 -5.29
N ASP A 250 -3.36 -5.17 -5.04
CA ASP A 250 -3.92 -5.40 -3.70
C ASP A 250 -4.63 -4.18 -3.08
N GLN A 251 -5.43 -3.49 -3.91
CA GLN A 251 -6.27 -2.34 -3.55
C GLN A 251 -7.48 -2.71 -2.66
N GLU A 252 -7.41 -3.77 -1.84
CA GLU A 252 -8.58 -4.22 -1.06
C GLU A 252 -8.98 -3.22 0.04
N PHE A 253 -8.03 -2.40 0.51
CA PHE A 253 -8.24 -1.32 1.47
C PHE A 253 -8.74 -0.01 0.83
N ALA A 254 -9.00 0.01 -0.49
CA ALA A 254 -9.40 1.23 -1.17
C ALA A 254 -10.67 1.84 -0.56
N PHE A 255 -10.60 3.14 -0.32
CA PHE A 255 -11.71 3.99 0.11
C PHE A 255 -11.41 5.44 -0.26
N TYR A 256 -12.39 6.33 -0.13
CA TYR A 256 -12.13 7.75 -0.28
C TYR A 256 -11.54 8.32 1.02
N GLY A 257 -10.26 8.71 0.98
CA GLY A 257 -9.49 9.15 2.14
C GLY A 257 -8.50 10.27 1.79
N PRO A 258 -7.60 10.65 2.73
CA PRO A 258 -6.63 11.71 2.52
C PRO A 258 -5.47 11.26 1.61
N MET A 259 -5.13 12.06 0.61
CA MET A 259 -4.15 11.69 -0.43
C MET A 259 -2.77 11.36 0.14
N GLY A 260 -2.36 12.06 1.21
CA GLY A 260 -1.05 11.85 1.84
C GLY A 260 -0.87 10.45 2.44
N PHE A 261 -1.95 9.69 2.61
CA PHE A 261 -1.90 8.38 3.25
C PHE A 261 -1.18 7.32 2.41
N ASP A 262 -1.47 7.19 1.11
CA ASP A 262 -0.78 6.19 0.27
C ASP A 262 0.71 6.51 0.11
N PHE A 263 1.07 7.78 -0.05
CA PHE A 263 2.46 8.25 0.03
C PHE A 263 3.12 7.84 1.34
N GLY A 264 2.45 8.10 2.46
CA GLY A 264 2.96 7.75 3.78
C GLY A 264 3.17 6.25 3.95
N LEU A 265 2.28 5.42 3.39
CA LEU A 265 2.48 3.98 3.39
C LEU A 265 3.71 3.58 2.57
N PHE A 266 3.85 4.11 1.36
CA PHE A 266 4.97 3.79 0.47
C PHE A 266 6.30 4.25 1.06
N PHE A 267 6.41 5.54 1.38
CA PHE A 267 7.61 6.14 1.96
C PHE A 267 7.95 5.53 3.33
N GLY A 268 6.95 5.24 4.16
CA GLY A 268 7.19 4.60 5.46
C GLY A 268 7.89 3.26 5.31
N ASN A 269 7.48 2.43 4.34
CA ASN A 269 8.13 1.13 4.11
C ASN A 269 9.51 1.27 3.45
N LEU A 270 9.70 2.27 2.57
CA LEU A 270 11.04 2.64 2.09
C LEU A 270 11.97 3.01 3.25
N LEU A 271 11.49 3.74 4.26
CA LEU A 271 12.29 4.10 5.42
C LEU A 271 12.62 2.91 6.34
N LEU A 272 11.75 1.91 6.44
CA LEU A 272 12.07 0.65 7.14
C LEU A 272 13.20 -0.10 6.43
N ASN A 273 13.14 -0.13 5.12
CA ASN A 273 14.21 -0.69 4.32
C ASN A 273 15.51 0.13 4.47
N PHE A 274 15.45 1.46 4.39
CA PHE A 274 16.58 2.38 4.60
C PHE A 274 17.33 2.13 5.92
N VAL A 275 16.60 1.98 7.04
CA VAL A 275 17.26 1.78 8.34
C VAL A 275 17.94 0.42 8.43
N THR A 276 17.45 -0.60 7.73
CA THR A 276 17.96 -1.97 7.78
C THR A 276 19.04 -2.28 6.74
N GLN A 277 19.36 -1.34 5.85
CA GLN A 277 20.37 -1.52 4.79
C GLN A 277 21.75 -1.90 5.33
N GLU A 278 22.17 -1.40 6.51
CA GLU A 278 23.45 -1.78 7.12
C GLU A 278 23.53 -3.28 7.45
N TYR A 279 22.38 -3.90 7.76
CA TYR A 279 22.29 -5.33 8.05
C TYR A 279 22.24 -6.15 6.76
N TRP A 280 21.36 -5.78 5.82
CA TRP A 280 21.11 -6.57 4.61
C TRP A 280 22.21 -6.43 3.54
N ASN A 281 22.74 -5.23 3.37
CA ASN A 281 23.64 -4.89 2.26
C ASN A 281 24.89 -4.15 2.75
N LYS A 282 25.61 -4.73 3.73
CA LYS A 282 26.74 -4.09 4.42
C LYS A 282 27.73 -3.33 3.51
N ASP A 283 28.10 -3.91 2.36
CA ASP A 283 29.07 -3.32 1.44
C ASP A 283 28.48 -2.20 0.55
N LYS A 284 27.15 -2.12 0.45
CA LYS A 284 26.41 -1.14 -0.37
C LYS A 284 25.40 -0.32 0.43
N ALA A 285 25.46 -0.36 1.77
CA ALA A 285 24.42 0.19 2.62
C ALA A 285 24.20 1.69 2.38
N VAL A 286 25.30 2.45 2.27
CA VAL A 286 25.27 3.90 1.96
C VAL A 286 24.66 4.15 0.58
N GLU A 287 25.04 3.35 -0.42
CA GLU A 287 24.54 3.45 -1.79
C GLU A 287 23.03 3.16 -1.87
N MET A 288 22.55 2.13 -1.16
CA MET A 288 21.14 1.80 -1.11
C MET A 288 20.34 2.84 -0.30
N GLN A 289 20.92 3.40 0.76
CA GLN A 289 20.30 4.50 1.50
C GLN A 289 20.15 5.76 0.64
N ASP A 290 21.16 6.08 -0.18
CA ASP A 290 21.07 7.18 -1.16
C ASP A 290 20.00 6.89 -2.21
N HIS A 291 19.98 5.67 -2.77
CA HIS A 291 18.94 5.27 -3.73
C HIS A 291 17.53 5.41 -3.15
N ILE A 292 17.30 5.01 -1.89
CA ILE A 292 15.98 5.15 -1.25
C ILE A 292 15.60 6.63 -1.07
N ILE A 293 16.56 7.49 -0.71
CA ILE A 293 16.35 8.94 -0.64
C ILE A 293 16.00 9.50 -2.02
N GLU A 294 16.70 9.08 -3.06
CA GLU A 294 16.42 9.45 -4.47
C GLU A 294 15.01 9.00 -4.88
N VAL A 295 14.61 7.75 -4.58
CA VAL A 295 13.26 7.27 -4.88
C VAL A 295 12.18 8.12 -4.20
N ILE A 296 12.35 8.48 -2.93
CA ILE A 296 11.39 9.36 -2.22
C ILE A 296 11.31 10.74 -2.89
N ASN A 297 12.47 11.33 -3.16
CA ASN A 297 12.59 12.64 -3.80
C ASN A 297 11.91 12.66 -5.19
N ASP A 298 12.27 11.70 -6.02
CA ASP A 298 11.86 11.67 -7.43
C ASP A 298 10.39 11.26 -7.55
N THR A 299 9.88 10.38 -6.68
CA THR A 299 8.45 10.07 -6.60
C THR A 299 7.65 11.32 -6.30
N TRP A 300 8.09 12.11 -5.31
CA TRP A 300 7.42 13.36 -4.95
C TRP A 300 7.45 14.36 -6.09
N HIS A 301 8.61 14.61 -6.69
CA HIS A 301 8.71 15.61 -7.76
C HIS A 301 7.96 15.19 -9.03
N LYS A 302 7.97 13.91 -9.37
CA LYS A 302 7.18 13.39 -10.49
C LYS A 302 5.68 13.59 -10.24
N PHE A 303 5.23 13.26 -9.02
CA PHE A 303 3.84 13.54 -8.62
C PHE A 303 3.53 15.03 -8.69
N GLU A 304 4.37 15.87 -8.07
CA GLU A 304 4.18 17.31 -7.97
C GLU A 304 4.06 17.94 -9.35
N GLU A 305 4.99 17.64 -10.25
CA GLU A 305 4.96 18.09 -11.65
C GLU A 305 3.63 17.72 -12.31
N ARG A 306 3.31 16.41 -12.34
CA ARG A 306 2.13 15.91 -13.05
C ARG A 306 0.83 16.41 -12.44
N PHE A 307 0.71 16.38 -11.13
CA PHE A 307 -0.50 16.81 -10.43
C PHE A 307 -0.73 18.31 -10.59
N LEU A 308 0.31 19.13 -10.55
CA LEU A 308 0.20 20.58 -10.77
C LEU A 308 -0.16 20.93 -12.21
N GLU A 309 0.30 20.16 -13.20
CA GLU A 309 -0.15 20.27 -14.60
C GLU A 309 -1.64 19.98 -14.73
N LEU A 310 -2.12 18.90 -14.11
CA LEU A 310 -3.53 18.52 -14.12
C LEU A 310 -4.38 19.59 -13.41
N MET A 311 -3.96 20.06 -12.24
CA MET A 311 -4.66 21.13 -11.51
C MET A 311 -4.72 22.44 -12.31
N ALA A 312 -3.68 22.78 -13.09
CA ALA A 312 -3.70 23.96 -13.95
C ALA A 312 -4.82 23.91 -15.01
N GLN A 313 -5.23 22.69 -15.37
CA GLN A 313 -6.26 22.41 -16.38
C GLN A 313 -7.63 22.10 -15.75
N ALA A 314 -7.76 22.19 -14.42
CA ALA A 314 -9.01 21.93 -13.72
C ALA A 314 -10.13 22.85 -14.24
N GLU A 315 -11.33 22.29 -14.41
CA GLU A 315 -12.49 23.05 -14.91
C GLU A 315 -12.91 24.16 -13.94
N ASP A 316 -12.81 23.89 -12.63
CA ASP A 316 -13.00 24.91 -11.61
C ASP A 316 -11.78 25.84 -11.55
N ARG A 317 -12.00 27.08 -12.01
CA ARG A 317 -10.98 28.12 -12.04
C ARG A 317 -10.38 28.42 -10.67
N MET A 318 -11.09 28.16 -9.57
CA MET A 318 -10.57 28.35 -8.22
C MET A 318 -9.41 27.41 -7.91
N TYR A 319 -9.46 26.17 -8.41
CA TYR A 319 -8.40 25.18 -8.23
C TYR A 319 -7.23 25.39 -9.19
N SER A 320 -7.46 26.02 -10.35
CA SER A 320 -6.39 26.36 -11.31
C SER A 320 -5.49 27.53 -10.85
N LEU A 321 -5.89 28.27 -9.81
CA LEU A 321 -5.10 29.39 -9.29
C LEU A 321 -3.74 28.91 -8.77
N GLU A 322 -2.66 29.53 -9.22
CA GLU A 322 -1.29 29.22 -8.78
C GLU A 322 -1.13 29.26 -7.25
N SER A 323 -1.72 30.26 -6.59
CA SER A 323 -1.68 30.36 -5.14
C SER A 323 -2.40 29.20 -4.44
N MET A 324 -3.49 28.68 -5.02
CA MET A 324 -4.21 27.53 -4.47
C MET A 324 -3.37 26.26 -4.59
N ARG A 325 -2.72 26.07 -5.74
CA ARG A 325 -1.80 24.96 -6.00
C ARG A 325 -0.65 24.91 -4.98
N ASN A 326 -0.02 26.06 -4.68
CA ASN A 326 1.05 26.13 -3.68
C ASN A 326 0.57 25.77 -2.26
N VAL A 327 -0.63 26.23 -1.87
CA VAL A 327 -1.23 25.88 -0.56
C VAL A 327 -1.53 24.39 -0.49
N PHE A 328 -2.06 23.81 -1.57
CA PHE A 328 -2.39 22.40 -1.66
C PHE A 328 -1.15 21.52 -1.46
N ILE A 329 -0.09 21.77 -2.22
CA ILE A 329 1.15 20.99 -2.18
C ILE A 329 1.79 21.03 -0.80
N LYS A 330 1.84 22.22 -0.16
CA LYS A 330 2.38 22.35 1.20
C LYS A 330 1.57 21.55 2.21
N HIS A 331 0.23 21.59 2.13
CA HIS A 331 -0.62 20.82 3.03
C HIS A 331 -0.41 19.32 2.84
N LEU A 332 -0.40 18.86 1.59
CA LEU A 332 -0.19 17.46 1.26
C LEU A 332 1.16 16.95 1.78
N LEU A 333 2.23 17.72 1.63
CA LEU A 333 3.56 17.33 2.12
C LEU A 333 3.58 17.12 3.64
N ALA A 334 2.88 17.97 4.40
CA ALA A 334 2.74 17.78 5.85
C ALA A 334 2.00 16.47 6.17
N GLU A 335 0.93 16.14 5.45
CA GLU A 335 0.23 14.87 5.63
C GLU A 335 1.11 13.67 5.26
N ILE A 336 1.84 13.75 4.14
CA ILE A 336 2.79 12.71 3.70
C ILE A 336 3.80 12.42 4.81
N ALA A 337 4.43 13.45 5.39
CA ALA A 337 5.39 13.29 6.47
C ALA A 337 4.77 12.62 7.70
N GLY A 338 3.56 13.03 8.07
CA GLY A 338 2.81 12.44 9.18
C GLY A 338 2.52 10.96 8.94
N TYR A 339 1.91 10.63 7.80
CA TYR A 339 1.55 9.26 7.48
C TYR A 339 2.79 8.37 7.26
N THR A 340 3.88 8.91 6.71
CA THR A 340 5.18 8.24 6.59
C THR A 340 5.67 7.75 7.96
N GLY A 341 5.64 8.63 8.97
CA GLY A 341 6.02 8.27 10.32
C GLY A 341 5.09 7.23 10.95
N THR A 342 3.76 7.34 10.76
CA THR A 342 2.82 6.34 11.31
C THR A 342 3.00 4.97 10.68
N SER A 343 3.28 4.93 9.37
CA SER A 343 3.53 3.70 8.61
C SER A 343 4.81 3.02 9.05
N ALA A 344 5.89 3.77 9.25
CA ALA A 344 7.14 3.23 9.78
C ALA A 344 6.93 2.67 11.20
N ILE A 345 6.31 3.45 12.11
CA ILE A 345 6.10 3.06 13.50
C ILE A 345 5.28 1.76 13.62
N ARG A 346 4.15 1.67 12.92
CA ARG A 346 3.21 0.55 13.10
C ARG A 346 3.80 -0.81 12.72
N ARG A 347 4.80 -0.83 11.83
CA ARG A 347 5.45 -2.05 11.34
C ARG A 347 6.57 -2.57 12.24
N VAL A 348 7.03 -1.77 13.21
CA VAL A 348 8.15 -2.13 14.10
C VAL A 348 7.72 -3.16 15.15
N HIS A 349 6.61 -2.91 15.84
CA HIS A 349 6.10 -3.74 16.94
C HIS A 349 4.58 -3.88 16.95
N GLY A 350 3.87 -3.38 15.92
CA GLY A 350 2.45 -3.67 15.76
C GLY A 350 2.20 -5.13 15.33
N LEU A 351 0.92 -5.50 15.23
CA LEU A 351 0.52 -6.88 14.88
C LEU A 351 1.16 -7.40 13.58
N ALA A 352 1.17 -6.56 12.54
CA ALA A 352 1.63 -6.95 11.21
C ALA A 352 3.02 -6.38 10.90
N GLY A 353 4.06 -7.15 11.17
CA GLY A 353 5.45 -6.80 10.86
C GLY A 353 5.79 -6.80 9.36
N VAL A 354 7.07 -6.60 9.06
CA VAL A 354 7.64 -6.54 7.70
C VAL A 354 8.90 -7.39 7.56
N PRO A 355 9.19 -7.94 6.37
CA PRO A 355 10.31 -8.86 6.14
C PRO A 355 11.67 -8.25 6.46
N GLU A 356 11.82 -6.93 6.37
CA GLU A 356 13.05 -6.20 6.70
C GLU A 356 13.54 -6.48 8.13
N PHE A 357 12.65 -6.90 9.05
CA PHE A 357 13.01 -7.27 10.42
C PHE A 357 12.80 -8.76 10.75
N TRP A 358 12.13 -9.55 9.90
CA TRP A 358 11.75 -10.93 10.24
C TRP A 358 12.96 -11.83 10.44
N ASP A 359 13.92 -11.80 9.51
CA ASP A 359 15.05 -12.73 9.51
C ASP A 359 16.34 -12.14 10.11
N ILE A 360 16.23 -11.02 10.85
CA ILE A 360 17.37 -10.51 11.65
C ILE A 360 17.56 -11.42 12.87
N GLU A 361 18.64 -12.21 12.93
CA GLU A 361 18.82 -13.20 14.01
C GLU A 361 19.21 -12.56 15.36
N ASP A 362 20.09 -11.56 15.35
CA ASP A 362 20.55 -10.91 16.58
C ASP A 362 19.49 -9.95 17.13
N GLU A 363 18.84 -10.35 18.23
CA GLU A 363 17.74 -9.60 18.86
C GLU A 363 18.15 -8.20 19.30
N LYS A 364 19.42 -7.99 19.67
CA LYS A 364 19.91 -6.65 20.03
C LYS A 364 20.00 -5.76 18.80
N THR A 365 20.64 -6.22 17.73
CA THR A 365 20.71 -5.51 16.45
C THR A 365 19.32 -5.21 15.90
N LYS A 366 18.40 -6.19 15.96
CA LYS A 366 16.99 -6.00 15.59
C LYS A 366 16.34 -4.90 16.42
N ALA A 367 16.52 -4.90 17.74
CA ALA A 367 15.98 -3.86 18.62
C ALA A 367 16.57 -2.47 18.32
N ASP A 368 17.88 -2.36 18.12
CA ASP A 368 18.56 -1.09 17.81
C ASP A 368 18.05 -0.48 16.49
N LEU A 369 17.88 -1.31 15.44
CA LEU A 369 17.31 -0.88 14.15
C LEU A 369 15.83 -0.49 14.27
N LYS A 370 15.05 -1.22 15.09
CA LYS A 370 13.66 -0.89 15.39
C LYS A 370 13.53 0.44 16.14
N ILE A 371 14.39 0.70 17.13
CA ILE A 371 14.46 1.97 17.85
C ILE A 371 14.80 3.11 16.88
N LYS A 372 15.74 2.88 15.97
CA LYS A 372 16.09 3.84 14.91
C LYS A 372 14.87 4.19 14.03
N ALA A 373 14.10 3.20 13.59
CA ALA A 373 12.85 3.42 12.85
C ALA A 373 11.79 4.19 13.65
N LEU A 374 11.59 3.84 14.92
CA LEU A 374 10.62 4.53 15.80
C LEU A 374 10.98 6.01 15.99
N ASN A 375 12.26 6.31 16.18
CA ASN A 375 12.74 7.69 16.33
C ASN A 375 12.62 8.49 15.04
N LEU A 376 13.01 7.91 13.89
CA LEU A 376 12.84 8.53 12.58
C LEU A 376 11.37 8.85 12.30
N GLY A 377 10.47 7.87 12.46
CA GLY A 377 9.03 8.09 12.26
C GLY A 377 8.44 9.11 13.22
N SER A 378 8.88 9.11 14.49
CA SER A 378 8.45 10.11 15.48
C SER A 378 8.87 11.53 15.09
N GLU A 379 10.12 11.70 14.63
CA GLU A 379 10.65 13.01 14.24
C GLU A 379 9.91 13.59 13.04
N LEU A 380 9.55 12.75 12.05
CA LEU A 380 8.73 13.15 10.91
C LEU A 380 7.34 13.63 11.35
N ILE A 381 6.65 12.86 12.20
CA ILE A 381 5.30 13.22 12.70
C ILE A 381 5.33 14.55 13.46
N LEU A 382 6.29 14.74 14.35
CA LEU A 382 6.40 15.91 15.23
C LEU A 382 6.82 17.18 14.47
N LYS A 383 7.51 17.05 13.34
CA LYS A 383 8.00 18.19 12.55
C LYS A 383 7.15 18.51 11.32
N ARG A 384 6.21 17.65 10.93
CA ARG A 384 5.49 17.74 9.65
C ARG A 384 4.90 19.13 9.32
N GLU A 385 4.36 19.84 10.32
CA GLU A 385 3.75 21.16 10.13
C GLU A 385 4.76 22.28 9.84
N LYS A 386 6.07 21.99 9.97
CA LYS A 386 7.17 22.92 9.69
C LYS A 386 7.84 22.67 8.35
N PHE A 387 7.46 21.61 7.64
CA PHE A 387 8.05 21.30 6.34
C PHE A 387 7.47 22.23 5.28
N GLU A 388 8.37 22.84 4.52
CA GLU A 388 8.06 23.74 3.40
C GLU A 388 8.35 23.05 2.06
N SER A 389 9.18 22.00 2.06
CA SER A 389 9.58 21.24 0.87
C SER A 389 9.96 19.80 1.19
N ILE A 390 10.02 18.92 0.18
CA ILE A 390 10.46 17.53 0.35
C ILE A 390 11.87 17.43 0.95
N ASP A 391 12.72 18.43 0.70
CA ASP A 391 14.06 18.50 1.27
C ASP A 391 14.04 18.55 2.81
N ASP A 392 13.04 19.19 3.43
CA ASP A 392 12.93 19.23 4.89
C ASP A 392 12.66 17.84 5.48
N LEU A 393 11.84 17.04 4.78
CA LEU A 393 11.59 15.64 5.12
C LEU A 393 12.86 14.81 4.93
N LEU A 394 13.54 14.95 3.79
CA LEU A 394 14.76 14.21 3.48
C LEU A 394 15.91 14.58 4.41
N ASP A 395 15.99 15.82 4.88
CA ASP A 395 16.96 16.27 5.88
C ASP A 395 16.75 15.60 7.23
N VAL A 396 15.50 15.27 7.59
CA VAL A 396 15.24 14.38 8.74
C VAL A 396 15.77 12.98 8.45
N VAL A 397 15.46 12.40 7.29
CA VAL A 397 15.92 11.05 6.92
C VAL A 397 17.45 10.93 6.91
N ARG A 398 18.16 11.92 6.35
CA ARG A 398 19.63 11.96 6.25
C ARG A 398 20.33 11.92 7.62
N LYS A 399 19.68 12.37 8.70
CA LYS A 399 20.24 12.24 10.07
C LYS A 399 20.34 10.80 10.55
N TYR A 400 19.55 9.91 9.96
CA TYR A 400 19.52 8.48 10.27
C TYR A 400 20.32 7.66 9.26
N LYS A 401 20.99 8.30 8.29
CA LYS A 401 21.96 7.63 7.40
C LYS A 401 23.20 7.21 8.20
N ILE A 402 23.87 6.13 7.79
CA ILE A 402 25.10 5.64 8.44
C ILE A 402 26.36 6.35 7.95
#